data_AF-B9E7R9-F1
#
_entry.id   AF-B9E7R9-F1
#
_cell.length_a   1.000
_cell.length_b   1.000
_cell.length_c   1.000
_cell.angle_alpha   90.00
_cell.angle_beta   90.00
_cell.angle_gamma   90.00
#
_symmetry.space_group_name_H-M   'P 1'
#
loop_
_entity.id
_entity.type
_entity.pdbx_description
1 polymer ?
#
loop_
_entity_poly.entity_id
_entity_poly.type
_entity_poly.pdbx_seq_one_letter_code
_entity_poly.pdbx_strand_id
1 'polypeptide(L)'
;MYTPQEVRQILKDYPWMLTTIESELMAQEEKSIGVAQYGIEAIMPKGNGKKLDQVCERVLNSHSDSFIKKLARKVKFIDDNENVIENDKDFYILQLLKRGRTHKEIGMLVRLHQSQVSKRIDGIVEKLSNISKKELNA
;
A
#
# COMPACT_ATOMS: atom_id res chain seq x y z
N MET A 1 6.44 15.48 -1.43
CA MET A 1 5.03 15.95 -1.41
C MET A 1 4.24 15.17 -2.44
N TYR A 2 3.12 14.58 -2.04
CA TYR A 2 2.15 13.97 -2.95
C TYR A 2 0.90 14.86 -3.08
N THR A 3 0.60 15.25 -4.31
CA THR A 3 -0.65 15.91 -4.68
C THR A 3 -1.85 14.96 -4.54
N PRO A 4 -3.09 15.46 -4.44
CA PRO A 4 -4.28 14.60 -4.41
C PRO A 4 -4.34 13.63 -5.60
N GLN A 5 -3.94 14.08 -6.79
CA GLN A 5 -3.88 13.27 -8.00
C GLN A 5 -2.84 12.14 -7.86
N GLU A 6 -1.66 12.44 -7.32
CA GLU A 6 -0.64 11.43 -7.07
C GLU A 6 -1.07 10.43 -6.01
N VAL A 7 -1.69 10.87 -4.90
CA VAL A 7 -2.21 9.97 -3.87
C VAL A 7 -3.28 9.05 -4.44
N ARG A 8 -4.21 9.57 -5.25
CA ARG A 8 -5.21 8.74 -5.94
C ARG A 8 -4.56 7.70 -6.83
N GLN A 9 -3.52 8.09 -7.57
CA GLN A 9 -2.79 7.17 -8.43
C GLN A 9 -2.06 6.11 -7.61
N ILE A 10 -1.43 6.49 -6.48
CA ILE A 10 -0.81 5.55 -5.53
C ILE A 10 -1.83 4.54 -5.02
N LEU A 11 -3.03 4.96 -4.61
CA LEU A 11 -4.08 4.04 -4.14
C LEU A 11 -4.56 3.08 -5.23
N LYS A 12 -4.70 3.56 -6.47
CA LYS A 12 -5.06 2.73 -7.62
C LYS A 12 -3.97 1.70 -7.93
N ASP A 13 -2.73 2.12 -7.85
CA ASP A 13 -1.55 1.32 -8.15
C ASP A 13 -1.11 0.41 -6.99
N TYR A 14 -1.65 0.65 -5.79
CA TYR A 14 -1.23 0.00 -4.55
C TYR A 14 -1.15 -1.53 -4.67
N PRO A 15 -2.17 -2.24 -5.23
CA PRO A 15 -2.13 -3.69 -5.27
C PRO A 15 -0.95 -4.24 -6.08
N TRP A 16 -0.69 -3.68 -7.27
CA TRP A 16 0.41 -4.16 -8.10
C TRP A 16 1.77 -3.73 -7.55
N MET A 17 1.87 -2.51 -6.99
CA MET A 17 3.10 -2.05 -6.36
C MET A 17 3.51 -2.99 -5.23
N LEU A 18 2.53 -3.37 -4.38
CA LEU A 18 2.74 -4.33 -3.30
C LEU A 18 3.22 -5.69 -3.83
N THR A 19 2.52 -6.28 -4.80
CA THR A 19 2.92 -7.56 -5.40
C THR A 19 4.32 -7.50 -6.00
N THR A 20 4.69 -6.40 -6.66
CA THR A 20 6.03 -6.22 -7.24
C THR A 20 7.10 -6.16 -6.15
N ILE A 21 6.90 -5.37 -5.09
CA ILE A 21 7.84 -5.28 -3.96
C ILE A 21 8.04 -6.66 -3.31
N GLU A 22 6.95 -7.39 -3.07
CA GLU A 22 7.01 -8.73 -2.47
C GLU A 22 7.77 -9.72 -3.37
N SER A 23 7.50 -9.71 -4.67
CA SER A 23 8.17 -10.59 -5.64
C SER A 23 9.68 -10.33 -5.72
N GLU A 24 10.09 -9.06 -5.75
CA GLU A 24 11.50 -8.69 -5.78
C GLU A 24 12.23 -9.07 -4.48
N LEU A 25 11.56 -8.90 -3.33
CA LEU A 25 12.13 -9.33 -2.06
C LEU A 25 12.35 -10.85 -2.03
N MET A 26 11.39 -11.64 -2.50
CA MET A 26 11.55 -13.10 -2.61
C MET A 26 12.74 -13.47 -3.51
N ALA A 27 12.86 -12.82 -4.68
CA ALA A 27 13.98 -13.07 -5.60
C ALA A 27 15.35 -12.69 -4.99
N GLN A 28 15.41 -11.61 -4.19
CA GLN A 28 16.62 -11.26 -3.45
C GLN A 28 16.98 -12.27 -2.37
N GLU A 29 15.99 -12.78 -1.64
CA GLU A 29 16.18 -13.82 -0.62
C GLU A 29 16.68 -15.11 -1.26
N GLU A 30 16.08 -15.58 -2.36
CA GLU A 30 16.56 -16.74 -3.13
C GLU A 30 18.00 -16.58 -3.60
N LYS A 31 18.38 -15.38 -4.08
CA LYS A 31 19.74 -15.09 -4.53
C LYS A 31 20.75 -15.01 -3.38
N SER A 32 20.29 -14.60 -2.19
CA SER A 32 21.12 -14.57 -0.97
C SER A 32 21.28 -15.96 -0.34
N ILE A 33 20.30 -16.86 -0.52
CA ILE A 33 20.29 -18.23 0.01
C ILE A 33 20.85 -19.19 -1.06
N GLY A 34 22.08 -19.00 -1.51
CA GLY A 34 22.70 -19.87 -2.53
C GLY A 34 22.74 -21.38 -2.22
N VAL A 35 22.36 -21.82 -1.02
CA VAL A 35 22.38 -23.20 -0.54
C VAL A 35 21.41 -23.34 0.65
N ALA A 36 20.13 -23.70 0.44
CA ALA A 36 19.32 -24.46 1.41
C ALA A 36 17.88 -24.64 0.92
N GLN A 37 17.55 -25.88 0.63
CA GLN A 37 16.23 -26.39 0.29
C GLN A 37 15.28 -26.26 1.48
N TYR A 38 14.56 -25.15 1.61
CA TYR A 38 13.39 -25.06 2.48
C TYR A 38 12.15 -24.81 1.63
N GLY A 39 11.19 -25.72 1.76
CA GLY A 39 10.05 -25.87 0.85
C GLY A 39 9.26 -24.58 0.64
N ILE A 40 8.75 -24.46 -0.57
CA ILE A 40 7.90 -23.38 -1.13
C ILE A 40 6.75 -22.98 -0.18
N GLU A 41 6.35 -23.86 0.74
CA GLU A 41 5.30 -23.63 1.75
C GLU A 41 5.69 -22.66 2.88
N ALA A 42 6.97 -22.38 3.12
CA ALA A 42 7.43 -21.41 4.12
C ALA A 42 7.44 -19.96 3.60
N ILE A 43 7.35 -19.78 2.28
CA ILE A 43 7.54 -18.51 1.58
C ILE A 43 6.21 -17.78 1.34
N MET A 44 5.08 -18.52 1.35
CA MET A 44 3.76 -17.88 1.25
C MET A 44 3.45 -17.09 2.53
N PRO A 45 3.22 -15.76 2.46
CA PRO A 45 2.97 -14.96 3.64
C PRO A 45 1.60 -15.32 4.25
N LYS A 46 1.62 -16.12 5.32
CA LYS A 46 0.45 -16.27 6.20
C LYS A 46 0.23 -14.92 6.90
N GLY A 47 -0.97 -14.38 6.70
CA GLY A 47 -1.32 -12.97 6.89
C GLY A 47 -1.05 -12.37 8.27
N ASN A 48 -0.83 -11.05 8.27
CA ASN A 48 -1.33 -10.04 9.22
C ASN A 48 -0.39 -8.81 9.21
N GLY A 49 -0.98 -7.62 9.20
CA GLY A 49 -0.41 -6.33 8.76
C GLY A 49 0.82 -5.76 9.47
N LYS A 50 1.46 -6.48 10.41
CA LYS A 50 2.76 -6.07 10.99
C LYS A 50 3.96 -6.36 10.09
N LYS A 51 3.80 -7.21 9.06
CA LYS A 51 4.91 -7.64 8.19
C LYS A 51 5.19 -6.68 7.03
N LEU A 52 4.19 -5.94 6.56
CA LEU A 52 4.36 -5.09 5.37
C LEU A 52 5.32 -3.93 5.61
N ASP A 53 5.28 -3.36 6.82
CA ASP A 53 6.23 -2.31 7.23
C ASP A 53 7.68 -2.84 7.17
N GLN A 54 7.90 -4.05 7.68
CA GLN A 54 9.21 -4.73 7.62
C GLN A 54 9.63 -5.04 6.17
N VAL A 55 8.69 -5.41 5.29
CA VAL A 55 8.97 -5.67 3.86
C VAL A 55 9.42 -4.39 3.17
N CYS A 56 8.67 -3.29 3.33
CA CYS A 56 9.01 -2.00 2.72
C CYS A 56 10.33 -1.46 3.28
N GLU A 57 10.54 -1.52 4.59
CA GLU A 57 11.77 -1.05 5.23
C GLU A 57 13.01 -1.83 4.78
N ARG A 58 12.90 -3.17 4.67
CA ARG A 58 13.96 -4.01 4.11
C ARG A 58 14.30 -3.58 2.69
N VAL A 59 13.31 -3.45 1.82
CA VAL A 59 13.53 -3.05 0.42
C VAL A 59 14.17 -1.67 0.32
N LEU A 60 13.78 -0.72 1.17
CA LEU A 60 14.39 0.61 1.20
C LEU A 60 15.88 0.57 1.58
N ASN A 61 16.24 -0.32 2.52
CA ASN A 61 17.60 -0.45 3.03
C ASN A 61 18.51 -1.33 2.15
N SER A 62 18.02 -2.46 1.63
CA SER A 62 18.84 -3.50 0.99
C SER A 62 18.74 -3.56 -0.53
N HIS A 63 17.64 -3.09 -1.13
CA HIS A 63 17.46 -3.22 -2.57
C HIS A 63 18.40 -2.26 -3.33
N SER A 64 18.90 -2.65 -4.50
CA SER A 64 19.74 -1.75 -5.32
C SER A 64 18.89 -0.94 -6.31
N ASP A 65 17.79 -1.50 -6.79
CA ASP A 65 16.91 -0.84 -7.76
C ASP A 65 16.13 0.34 -7.15
N SER A 66 16.41 1.53 -7.68
CA SER A 66 15.75 2.79 -7.31
C SER A 66 14.24 2.82 -7.64
N PHE A 67 13.81 2.09 -8.67
CA PHE A 67 12.40 1.97 -9.04
C PHE A 67 11.63 1.21 -7.95
N ILE A 68 12.15 0.06 -7.51
CA ILE A 68 11.54 -0.73 -6.43
C ILE A 68 11.50 0.06 -5.12
N LYS A 69 12.57 0.79 -4.78
CA LYS A 69 12.55 1.72 -3.63
C LYS A 69 11.52 2.83 -3.77
N LYS A 70 11.24 3.30 -4.99
CA LYS A 70 10.19 4.30 -5.23
C LYS A 70 8.80 3.71 -5.00
N LEU A 71 8.57 2.45 -5.38
CA LEU A 71 7.32 1.75 -5.07
C LEU A 71 7.16 1.56 -3.56
N ALA A 72 8.20 1.07 -2.88
CA ALA A 72 8.19 0.86 -1.43
C ALA A 72 7.91 2.15 -0.66
N ARG A 73 8.49 3.29 -1.05
CA ARG A 73 8.16 4.59 -0.45
C ARG A 73 6.70 4.98 -0.61
N LYS A 74 6.10 4.73 -1.77
CA LYS A 74 4.69 5.05 -2.02
C LYS A 74 3.75 4.17 -1.20
N VAL A 75 4.02 2.87 -1.12
CA VAL A 75 3.25 1.91 -0.32
C VAL A 75 3.35 2.25 1.16
N LYS A 76 4.58 2.41 1.66
CA LYS A 76 4.87 2.79 3.04
C LYS A 76 4.22 4.12 3.43
N PHE A 77 4.24 5.12 2.55
CA PHE A 77 3.56 6.40 2.80
C PHE A 77 2.06 6.22 3.09
N ILE A 78 1.36 5.34 2.36
CA ILE A 78 -0.07 5.08 2.63
C ILE A 78 -0.24 4.36 3.96
N ASP A 79 0.57 3.33 4.21
CA ASP A 79 0.47 2.48 5.41
C ASP A 79 0.79 3.24 6.71
N ASP A 80 1.83 4.08 6.70
CA ASP A 80 2.26 4.87 7.85
C ASP A 80 1.21 5.93 8.23
N ASN A 81 0.36 6.34 7.28
CA ASN A 81 -0.59 7.44 7.43
C ASN A 81 -2.06 7.01 7.43
N GLU A 82 -2.37 5.72 7.59
CA GLU A 82 -3.78 5.26 7.63
C GLU A 82 -4.55 5.79 8.84
N ASN A 83 -3.83 6.05 9.94
CA ASN A 83 -4.36 6.56 11.21
C ASN A 83 -5.08 7.92 11.07
N VAL A 84 -4.81 8.68 10.00
CA VAL A 84 -5.47 9.97 9.75
C VAL A 84 -6.90 9.81 9.21
N ILE A 85 -7.28 8.57 8.85
CA ILE A 85 -8.62 8.21 8.42
C ILE A 85 -9.43 7.72 9.62
N GLU A 86 -9.91 8.66 10.43
CA GLU A 86 -10.63 8.37 11.68
C GLU A 86 -12.02 7.75 11.50
N ASN A 87 -12.65 7.93 10.34
CA ASN A 87 -13.99 7.39 10.11
C ASN A 87 -13.89 5.91 9.74
N ASP A 88 -14.48 5.01 10.56
CA ASP A 88 -14.43 3.56 10.36
C ASP A 88 -14.83 3.11 8.95
N LYS A 89 -15.84 3.76 8.36
CA LYS A 89 -16.32 3.41 7.02
C LYS A 89 -15.33 3.84 5.94
N ASP A 90 -14.74 5.03 6.08
CA ASP A 90 -13.69 5.50 5.16
C ASP A 90 -12.41 4.68 5.30
N PHE A 91 -12.05 4.30 6.53
CA PHE A 91 -10.94 3.38 6.79
C PHE A 91 -11.17 2.03 6.12
N TYR A 92 -12.38 1.46 6.24
CA TYR A 92 -12.72 0.22 5.55
C TYR A 92 -12.69 0.35 4.02
N ILE A 93 -13.13 1.49 3.48
CA ILE A 93 -13.00 1.80 2.04
C ILE A 93 -11.53 1.83 1.61
N LEU A 94 -10.65 2.47 2.39
CA LEU A 94 -9.20 2.47 2.15
C LEU A 94 -8.65 1.04 2.11
N GLN A 95 -9.00 0.18 3.06
CA GLN A 95 -8.57 -1.22 3.07
C GLN A 95 -9.06 -2.01 1.84
N LEU A 96 -10.25 -1.71 1.33
CA LEU A 96 -10.76 -2.33 0.09
C LEU A 96 -10.02 -1.84 -1.15
N LEU A 97 -9.66 -0.55 -1.21
CA LEU A 97 -8.83 0.00 -2.29
C LEU A 97 -7.45 -0.66 -2.35
N LYS A 98 -6.79 -0.82 -1.20
CA LYS A 98 -5.50 -1.52 -1.08
C LYS A 98 -5.57 -2.97 -1.58
N ARG A 99 -6.74 -3.61 -1.45
CA ARG A 99 -7.03 -4.96 -1.98
C ARG A 99 -7.44 -4.97 -3.46
N GLY A 100 -7.37 -3.83 -4.14
CA GLY A 100 -7.67 -3.70 -5.57
C GLY A 100 -9.16 -3.79 -5.91
N ARG A 101 -10.06 -3.55 -4.94
CA ARG A 101 -11.50 -3.56 -5.22
C ARG A 101 -11.90 -2.32 -6.02
N THR A 102 -12.77 -2.52 -7.00
CA THR A 102 -13.32 -1.45 -7.83
C THR A 102 -14.33 -0.61 -7.04
N HIS A 103 -14.58 0.63 -7.47
CA HIS A 103 -15.58 1.49 -6.81
C HIS A 103 -16.98 0.85 -6.76
N LYS A 104 -17.32 0.06 -7.78
CA LYS A 104 -18.58 -0.68 -7.85
C LYS A 104 -18.64 -1.77 -6.77
N GLU A 105 -17.60 -2.59 -6.66
CA GLU A 105 -17.51 -3.62 -5.62
C GLU A 105 -17.50 -3.02 -4.22
N ILE A 106 -16.76 -1.94 -4.02
CA ILE A 106 -16.76 -1.19 -2.76
C ILE A 106 -18.17 -0.75 -2.43
N GLY A 107 -18.88 -0.10 -3.37
CA GLY A 107 -20.26 0.35 -3.18
C GLY A 107 -21.22 -0.78 -2.76
N MET A 108 -21.08 -1.96 -3.36
CA MET A 108 -21.85 -3.14 -2.97
C MET A 108 -21.53 -3.59 -1.55
N LEU A 109 -20.25 -3.64 -1.17
CA LEU A 109 -19.80 -4.09 0.15
C LEU A 109 -20.18 -3.13 1.28
N VAL A 110 -20.09 -1.81 1.04
CA VAL A 110 -20.36 -0.78 2.06
C VAL A 110 -21.78 -0.20 1.98
N ARG A 111 -22.62 -0.76 1.10
CA ARG A 111 -24.01 -0.34 0.84
C ARG A 111 -24.12 1.15 0.48
N LEU A 112 -23.27 1.61 -0.43
CA LEU A 112 -23.27 2.98 -0.94
C LEU A 112 -23.41 3.00 -2.46
N HIS A 113 -24.06 4.03 -2.98
CA HIS A 113 -24.03 4.31 -4.42
C HIS A 113 -22.61 4.69 -4.86
N GLN A 114 -22.24 4.37 -6.10
CA GLN A 114 -20.90 4.62 -6.65
C GLN A 114 -20.45 6.08 -6.49
N SER A 115 -21.36 7.04 -6.69
CA SER A 115 -21.06 8.48 -6.51
C SER A 115 -20.71 8.84 -5.06
N GLN A 116 -21.30 8.17 -4.08
CA GLN A 116 -20.98 8.37 -2.65
C GLN A 116 -19.62 7.75 -2.32
N VAL A 117 -19.32 6.59 -2.90
CA VAL A 117 -17.99 5.95 -2.77
C VAL A 117 -16.92 6.89 -3.33
N SER A 118 -17.10 7.40 -4.55
CA SER A 118 -16.13 8.35 -5.14
C SER A 118 -15.88 9.55 -4.23
N LYS A 119 -16.94 10.20 -3.70
CA LYS A 119 -16.79 11.33 -2.77
C LYS A 119 -16.01 10.98 -1.51
N ARG A 120 -16.21 9.78 -0.95
CA ARG A 120 -15.44 9.31 0.22
C ARG A 120 -13.98 9.08 -0.12
N ILE A 121 -13.71 8.49 -1.28
CA ILE A 121 -12.35 8.30 -1.79
C ILE A 121 -11.66 9.66 -1.98
N ASP A 122 -12.36 10.66 -2.51
CA ASP A 122 -11.85 12.02 -2.65
C ASP A 122 -11.44 12.59 -1.28
N GLY A 123 -12.28 12.43 -0.26
CA GLY A 123 -11.95 12.84 1.12
C GLY A 123 -10.76 12.10 1.73
N ILE A 124 -10.61 10.78 1.48
CA ILE A 124 -9.44 9.99 1.91
C ILE A 124 -8.17 10.54 1.25
N VAL A 125 -8.23 10.77 -0.06
CA VAL A 125 -7.13 11.30 -0.86
C VAL A 125 -6.69 12.68 -0.37
N GLU A 126 -7.64 13.56 -0.05
CA GLU A 126 -7.34 14.89 0.49
C GLU A 126 -6.65 14.82 1.85
N LYS A 127 -7.13 13.97 2.76
CA LYS A 127 -6.52 13.79 4.08
C LYS A 127 -5.06 13.34 3.97
N LEU A 128 -4.79 12.30 3.17
CA LEU A 128 -3.44 11.79 2.95
C LEU A 128 -2.54 12.83 2.27
N SER A 129 -3.03 13.55 1.25
CA SER A 129 -2.25 14.60 0.59
C SER A 129 -1.88 15.75 1.55
N ASN A 130 -2.80 16.13 2.44
CA ASN A 130 -2.54 17.17 3.43
C ASN A 130 -1.47 16.76 4.44
N ILE A 131 -1.39 15.48 4.81
CA ILE A 131 -0.31 14.97 5.68
C ILE A 131 1.04 15.03 4.97
N SER A 132 1.10 14.62 3.69
CA SER A 132 2.32 14.72 2.89
C SER A 132 2.84 16.17 2.77
N LYS A 133 1.96 17.17 2.86
CA LYS A 133 2.35 18.58 2.93
C LYS A 133 2.86 18.97 4.32
N LYS A 134 2.27 18.44 5.40
CA LYS A 134 2.67 18.75 6.78
C LYS A 134 4.05 18.20 7.12
N GLU A 135 4.34 16.95 6.76
CA GLU A 135 5.64 16.30 6.99
C GLU A 135 6.83 17.01 6.35
N LEU A 136 6.59 17.88 5.36
CA LEU A 136 7.62 18.65 4.66
C LEU A 136 7.88 20.02 5.30
N ASN A 137 6.96 20.51 6.13
CA ASN A 137 7.04 21.80 6.82
C ASN A 137 7.39 21.65 8.32
N ALA A 138 7.62 20.43 8.78
CA ALA A 138 8.03 20.07 10.14
C ALA A 138 9.53 19.75 10.16
#